data_AF-A0A2N3TF03-F1
#
_entry.id   AF-A0A2N3TF03-F1
#
_cell.length_a   1.000
_cell.length_b   1.000
_cell.length_c   1.000
_cell.angle_alpha   90.00
_cell.angle_beta   90.00
_cell.angle_gamma   90.00
#
_symmetry.space_group_name_H-M   'P 1'
#
loop_
_entity.id
_entity.type
_entity.pdbx_description
1 polymer ?
#
loop_
_entity_poly.entity_id
_entity_poly.type
_entity_poly.pdbx_seq_one_letter_code
_entity_poly.pdbx_strand_id
1 'polypeptide(L)'
;MLHPTAKGIFDGRIKGLNNSVHITMYVDNGIKGLKIPDYYTSPGIEYYIGFGTGYEQGQKLRVLLEKDSSSQMSLDEKTECLSFLLIKQETCRLILSTESFLDNIKCWEEFNIPKTTIDEIQNLLKENKTQRAVDKILIYLKEKFYLKSLMEFYTIYDELKRIRQKKKKNKEYIIIEELEKIKIEIQNWISLK
;
A
#
# COMPACT_ATOMS: atom_id res chain seq x y z
N MET A 1 21.62 29.72 -13.98
CA MET A 1 21.15 30.70 -12.99
C MET A 1 20.56 29.90 -11.84
N LEU A 2 21.12 30.07 -10.64
CA LEU A 2 20.81 29.34 -9.42
C LEU A 2 19.30 29.37 -9.13
N HIS A 3 18.68 28.22 -8.90
CA HIS A 3 17.38 28.22 -8.22
C HIS A 3 17.67 28.63 -6.77
N PRO A 4 17.10 29.75 -6.29
CA PRO A 4 17.35 30.20 -4.94
C PRO A 4 16.89 29.10 -3.99
N THR A 5 17.73 28.81 -3.01
CA THR A 5 17.35 28.19 -1.74
C THR A 5 16.18 28.97 -1.16
N ALA A 6 14.97 28.60 -1.57
CA ALA A 6 13.74 29.16 -1.05
C ALA A 6 13.62 28.65 0.38
N LYS A 7 14.05 29.50 1.33
CA LYS A 7 13.48 29.53 2.67
C LYS A 7 11.97 29.75 2.50
N GLY A 8 11.22 28.65 2.41
CA GLY A 8 9.82 28.66 2.06
C GLY A 8 9.36 27.24 1.81
N ILE A 9 8.80 26.64 2.85
CA ILE A 9 8.29 25.27 2.92
C ILE A 9 7.24 25.08 1.82
N PHE A 10 7.58 24.35 0.76
CA PHE A 10 6.61 23.88 -0.23
C PHE A 10 6.25 22.44 0.07
N ASP A 11 5.04 22.22 0.59
CA ASP A 11 4.47 20.89 0.74
C ASP A 11 3.97 20.39 -0.63
N GLY A 12 4.80 19.58 -1.29
CA GLY A 12 4.48 18.96 -2.58
C GLY A 12 3.24 18.05 -2.53
N ARG A 13 2.94 17.47 -1.36
CA ARG A 13 1.77 16.62 -1.12
C ARG A 13 0.48 17.44 -1.14
N ILE A 14 0.47 18.60 -0.47
CA ILE A 14 -0.69 19.52 -0.49
C ILE A 14 -0.95 20.07 -1.89
N LYS A 15 0.10 20.43 -2.66
CA LYS A 15 -0.08 20.91 -4.04
C LYS A 15 -0.56 19.82 -5.01
N GLY A 16 -0.13 18.56 -4.85
CA GLY A 16 -0.63 17.43 -5.63
C GLY A 16 -2.10 17.12 -5.31
N LEU A 17 -2.44 17.07 -4.03
CA LEU A 17 -3.80 16.84 -3.54
C LEU A 17 -4.78 17.94 -3.97
N ASN A 18 -4.36 19.21 -3.94
CA ASN A 18 -5.21 20.34 -4.34
C ASN A 18 -5.50 20.40 -5.85
N ASN A 19 -4.71 19.72 -6.68
CA ASN A 19 -4.89 19.73 -8.13
C ASN A 19 -5.52 18.45 -8.69
N SER A 20 -5.90 17.48 -7.85
CA SER A 20 -6.45 16.17 -8.30
C SER A 20 -5.55 15.41 -9.29
N VAL A 21 -4.26 15.74 -9.33
CA VAL A 21 -3.27 15.10 -10.19
C VAL A 21 -2.43 14.18 -9.31
N HIS A 22 -2.46 12.88 -9.59
CA HIS A 22 -1.55 11.93 -8.98
C HIS A 22 -0.11 12.41 -9.26
N ILE A 23 0.73 12.58 -8.25
CA ILE A 23 2.00 13.30 -8.44
C ILE A 23 2.98 12.60 -9.39
N THR A 24 2.80 11.29 -9.63
CA THR A 24 3.53 10.58 -10.71
C THR A 24 3.11 11.06 -12.11
N MET A 25 1.88 11.53 -12.32
CA MET A 25 1.46 12.17 -13.57
C MET A 25 2.14 13.51 -13.80
N TYR A 26 2.66 14.17 -12.75
CA TYR A 26 3.48 15.38 -12.90
C TYR A 26 4.85 15.05 -13.52
N VAL A 27 5.40 13.87 -13.22
CA VAL A 27 6.64 13.36 -13.82
C VAL A 27 6.40 12.97 -15.29
N ASP A 28 5.30 12.28 -15.59
CA ASP A 28 4.97 11.84 -16.96
C ASP A 28 4.54 12.98 -17.90
N ASN A 29 3.80 13.98 -17.40
CA ASN A 29 3.27 15.06 -18.25
C ASN A 29 4.13 16.33 -18.28
N GLY A 30 5.13 16.47 -17.39
CA GLY A 30 5.95 17.69 -17.27
C GLY A 30 7.39 17.58 -17.77
N ILE A 31 7.88 16.37 -18.06
CA ILE A 31 9.32 16.12 -18.25
C ILE A 31 9.56 15.26 -19.51
N LYS A 32 9.01 15.68 -20.66
CA LYS A 32 9.52 15.19 -21.95
C LYS A 32 10.86 15.89 -22.24
N GLY A 33 11.96 15.33 -21.75
CA GLY A 33 13.30 15.70 -22.20
C GLY A 33 14.39 15.92 -21.14
N LEU A 34 14.11 15.87 -19.84
CA LEU A 34 15.22 15.73 -18.87
C LEU A 34 15.62 14.26 -18.77
N LYS A 35 16.91 13.98 -19.00
CA LYS A 35 17.53 12.75 -18.51
C LYS A 35 17.45 12.77 -16.99
N ILE A 36 16.50 12.04 -16.45
CA ILE A 36 16.40 11.73 -15.02
C ILE A 36 17.64 10.89 -14.70
N PRO A 37 18.56 11.34 -13.83
CA PRO A 37 19.76 10.58 -13.46
C PRO A 37 19.40 9.19 -12.92
N ASP A 38 20.26 8.19 -13.11
CA ASP A 38 19.94 6.80 -12.79
C ASP A 38 19.59 6.57 -11.31
N TYR A 39 20.00 7.45 -10.39
CA TYR A 39 19.61 7.38 -8.98
C TYR A 39 18.16 7.86 -8.70
N TYR A 40 17.47 8.43 -9.69
CA TYR A 40 16.04 8.76 -9.64
C TYR A 40 15.15 7.70 -10.35
N THR A 41 15.72 6.53 -10.72
CA THR A 41 15.05 5.51 -11.57
C THR A 41 14.06 4.58 -10.89
N SER A 42 13.61 4.88 -9.66
CA SER A 42 12.45 4.19 -9.09
C SER A 42 11.26 5.16 -9.06
N PRO A 43 10.48 5.28 -10.15
CA PRO A 43 9.54 6.38 -10.33
C PRO A 43 8.27 6.12 -9.51
N GLY A 44 8.33 6.35 -8.21
CA GLY A 44 7.13 6.40 -7.38
C GLY A 44 7.39 6.17 -5.90
N ILE A 45 8.11 5.11 -5.55
CA ILE A 45 8.25 4.66 -4.15
C ILE A 45 8.97 5.72 -3.30
N GLU A 46 10.09 6.25 -3.80
CA GLU A 46 10.87 7.26 -3.08
C GLU A 46 10.25 8.66 -3.11
N TYR A 47 9.25 8.92 -3.97
CA TYR A 47 8.50 10.18 -3.95
C TYR A 47 7.52 10.24 -2.77
N TYR A 48 6.86 9.11 -2.45
CA TYR A 48 5.97 9.02 -1.29
C TYR A 48 6.72 9.16 0.04
N ILE A 49 8.01 8.81 0.06
CA ILE A 49 8.88 8.88 1.25
C ILE A 49 9.92 10.02 1.17
N GLY A 50 10.03 10.74 0.05
CA GLY A 50 10.60 12.09 -0.04
C GLY A 50 12.03 12.24 -0.63
N PHE A 51 12.11 12.35 -1.97
CA PHE A 51 13.29 12.88 -2.69
C PHE A 51 13.03 14.12 -3.56
N GLY A 52 11.91 14.82 -3.37
CA GLY A 52 11.73 16.14 -3.98
C GLY A 52 12.31 17.27 -3.12
N THR A 53 12.59 18.42 -3.71
CA THR A 53 12.81 19.67 -2.97
C THR A 53 11.51 20.08 -2.25
N GLY A 54 11.54 20.20 -0.92
CA GLY A 54 10.36 20.51 -0.06
C GLY A 54 9.87 19.39 0.87
N TYR A 55 10.56 18.23 0.92
CA TYR A 55 10.07 17.01 1.57
C TYR A 55 10.76 16.69 2.92
N GLU A 56 10.85 17.69 3.81
CA GLU A 56 11.48 17.51 5.15
C GLU A 56 10.84 16.38 5.97
N GLN A 57 9.52 16.21 5.87
CA GLN A 57 8.80 15.12 6.53
C GLN A 57 9.18 13.74 5.98
N GLY A 58 9.35 13.61 4.67
CA GLY A 58 9.79 12.37 4.04
C GLY A 58 11.20 11.97 4.48
N GLN A 59 12.14 12.93 4.47
CA GLN A 59 13.49 12.70 4.96
C GLN A 59 13.52 12.29 6.44
N LYS A 60 12.67 12.90 7.28
CA LYS A 60 12.50 12.49 8.69
C LYS A 60 12.01 11.05 8.82
N LEU A 61 11.05 10.64 7.99
CA LEU A 61 10.56 9.26 7.95
C LEU A 61 11.65 8.28 7.51
N ARG A 62 12.42 8.60 6.45
CA ARG A 62 13.53 7.75 6.00
C ARG A 62 14.58 7.55 7.08
N VAL A 63 14.99 8.64 7.75
CA VAL A 63 15.95 8.58 8.86
C VAL A 63 15.38 7.77 10.04
N LEU A 64 14.08 7.85 10.31
CA LEU A 64 13.42 7.03 11.33
C LEU A 64 13.49 5.54 10.96
N LEU A 65 13.15 5.18 9.73
CA LEU A 65 13.19 3.79 9.24
C LEU A 65 14.61 3.21 9.24
N GLU A 66 15.60 4.03 8.89
CA GLU A 66 17.02 3.66 8.89
C GLU A 66 17.56 3.44 10.31
N LYS A 67 17.10 4.23 11.28
CA LYS A 67 17.48 4.08 12.70
C LYS A 67 16.73 2.97 13.42
N ASP A 68 15.60 2.51 12.89
CA ASP A 68 14.87 1.41 13.48
C ASP A 68 15.67 0.11 13.36
N SER A 69 15.98 -0.48 14.51
CA SER A 69 16.63 -1.80 14.62
C SER A 69 15.69 -2.88 15.16
N SER A 70 14.39 -2.58 15.31
CA SER A 70 13.41 -3.49 15.91
C SER A 70 12.85 -4.49 14.91
N SER A 71 12.87 -4.16 13.62
CA SER A 71 12.54 -5.06 12.50
C SER A 71 13.79 -5.60 11.82
N GLN A 72 13.71 -6.82 11.30
CA GLN A 72 14.77 -7.45 10.47
C GLN A 72 14.75 -6.99 9.02
N MET A 73 13.71 -6.24 8.61
CA MET A 73 13.58 -5.72 7.26
C MET A 73 14.71 -4.75 6.91
N SER A 74 15.16 -4.82 5.67
CA SER A 74 16.06 -3.81 5.09
C SER A 74 15.38 -2.44 4.99
N LEU A 75 16.18 -1.37 4.85
CA LEU A 75 15.65 -0.02 4.64
C LEU A 75 14.75 0.05 3.39
N ASP A 76 15.12 -0.66 2.33
CA ASP A 76 14.36 -0.68 1.07
C ASP A 76 12.99 -1.33 1.28
N GLU A 77 12.91 -2.46 1.98
CA GLU A 77 11.64 -3.13 2.31
C GLU A 77 10.76 -2.26 3.23
N LYS A 78 11.35 -1.59 4.21
CA LYS A 78 10.62 -0.64 5.08
C LYS A 78 10.07 0.53 4.25
N THR A 79 10.87 1.04 3.32
CA THR A 79 10.49 2.11 2.41
C THR A 79 9.34 1.66 1.51
N GLU A 80 9.41 0.46 0.93
CA GLU A 80 8.33 -0.09 0.12
C GLU A 80 7.01 -0.22 0.90
N CYS A 81 7.06 -0.79 2.11
CA CYS A 81 5.89 -0.97 2.97
C CYS A 81 5.26 0.37 3.39
N LEU A 82 6.06 1.35 3.78
CA LEU A 82 5.57 2.67 4.15
C LEU A 82 4.99 3.41 2.93
N SER A 83 5.58 3.28 1.75
CA SER A 83 5.05 3.87 0.53
C SER A 83 3.70 3.26 0.17
N PHE A 84 3.56 1.94 0.28
CA PHE A 84 2.26 1.28 0.14
C PHE A 84 1.21 1.86 1.09
N LEU A 85 1.55 2.02 2.38
CA LEU A 85 0.65 2.59 3.38
C LEU A 85 0.16 4.00 2.99
N LEU A 86 1.09 4.88 2.61
CA LEU A 86 0.81 6.26 2.22
C LEU A 86 -0.06 6.32 0.96
N ILE A 87 0.24 5.50 -0.05
CA ILE A 87 -0.58 5.38 -1.27
C ILE A 87 -2.02 4.97 -0.94
N LYS A 88 -2.21 4.00 -0.03
CA LYS A 88 -3.55 3.51 0.31
C LYS A 88 -4.35 4.50 1.16
N GLN A 89 -3.70 5.31 2.01
CA GLN A 89 -4.36 6.42 2.70
C GLN A 89 -4.94 7.44 1.70
N GLU A 90 -4.16 7.80 0.69
CA GLU A 90 -4.55 8.80 -0.31
C GLU A 90 -5.62 8.28 -1.26
N THR A 91 -5.49 7.03 -1.73
CA THR A 91 -6.37 6.49 -2.79
C THR A 91 -7.64 5.82 -2.26
N CYS A 92 -7.64 5.28 -1.04
CA CYS A 92 -8.71 4.39 -0.59
C CYS A 92 -9.55 4.92 0.57
N ARG A 93 -9.30 6.11 1.12
CA ARG A 93 -9.90 6.59 2.39
C ARG A 93 -9.84 5.52 3.50
N LEU A 94 -8.92 4.57 3.39
CA LEU A 94 -8.70 3.56 4.40
C LEU A 94 -8.12 4.30 5.59
N ILE A 95 -8.83 4.27 6.72
CA ILE A 95 -8.36 4.83 7.98
C ILE A 95 -7.24 3.91 8.48
N LEU A 96 -6.05 4.08 7.92
CA LEU A 96 -4.80 3.54 8.43
C LEU A 96 -4.07 4.75 9.00
N SER A 97 -3.78 4.77 10.30
CA SER A 97 -2.94 5.83 10.87
C SER A 97 -1.48 5.50 10.56
N THR A 98 -0.75 6.43 9.93
CA THR A 98 0.70 6.24 9.70
C THR A 98 1.44 6.07 11.02
N GLU A 99 1.08 6.86 12.02
CA GLU A 99 1.70 6.86 13.34
C GLU A 99 1.59 5.48 14.00
N SER A 100 0.40 4.87 13.99
CA SER A 100 0.20 3.55 14.61
C SER A 100 1.03 2.45 13.94
N PHE A 101 1.26 2.53 12.63
CA PHE A 101 2.16 1.59 11.95
C PHE A 101 3.63 1.88 12.25
N LEU A 102 4.04 3.15 12.29
CA LEU A 102 5.41 3.54 12.64
C LEU A 102 5.78 3.16 14.08
N ASP A 103 4.83 3.21 15.01
CA ASP A 103 5.04 2.77 16.40
C ASP A 103 5.21 1.24 16.52
N ASN A 104 4.86 0.49 15.48
CA ASN A 104 4.85 -0.98 15.45
C ASN A 104 5.70 -1.55 14.30
N ILE A 105 6.79 -0.88 13.90
CA ILE A 105 7.68 -1.34 12.81
C ILE A 105 8.18 -2.76 13.01
N LYS A 106 8.48 -3.16 14.26
CA LYS A 106 8.86 -4.54 14.61
C LYS A 106 7.89 -5.62 14.10
N CYS A 107 6.61 -5.29 13.96
CA CYS A 107 5.58 -6.24 13.51
C CYS A 107 5.38 -6.24 11.99
N TRP A 108 6.03 -5.38 11.22
CA TRP A 108 5.73 -5.23 9.78
C TRP A 108 5.99 -6.49 8.95
N GLU A 109 7.01 -7.26 9.32
CA GLU A 109 7.36 -8.53 8.68
C GLU A 109 6.77 -9.76 9.39
N GLU A 110 6.22 -9.59 10.58
CA GLU A 110 5.60 -10.69 11.29
C GLU A 110 4.40 -11.24 10.51
N PHE A 111 4.21 -12.55 10.64
CA PHE A 111 3.01 -13.22 10.15
C PHE A 111 2.62 -14.34 11.11
N ASN A 112 1.48 -14.18 11.75
CA ASN A 112 0.85 -15.23 12.53
C ASN A 112 -0.67 -15.04 12.55
N ILE A 113 -1.40 -15.89 11.84
CA ILE A 113 -2.86 -15.92 11.86
C ILE A 113 -3.30 -17.11 12.72
N PRO A 114 -3.99 -16.87 13.86
CA PRO A 114 -4.51 -17.92 14.71
C PRO A 114 -5.40 -18.88 13.92
N LYS A 115 -5.30 -20.17 14.25
CA LYS A 115 -6.13 -21.21 13.64
C LYS A 115 -7.62 -20.87 13.67
N THR A 116 -8.10 -20.28 14.77
CA THR A 116 -9.49 -19.81 14.88
C THR A 116 -9.87 -18.83 13.78
N THR A 117 -9.01 -17.85 13.49
CA THR A 117 -9.23 -16.88 12.41
C THR A 117 -9.21 -17.55 11.05
N ILE A 118 -8.28 -18.50 10.84
CA ILE A 118 -8.21 -19.31 9.60
C ILE A 118 -9.50 -20.11 9.40
N ASP A 119 -9.96 -20.82 10.43
CA ASP A 119 -11.18 -21.63 10.37
C ASP A 119 -12.40 -20.76 10.03
N GLU A 120 -12.51 -19.56 10.62
CA GLU A 120 -13.56 -18.60 10.29
C GLU A 120 -13.49 -18.12 8.84
N ILE A 121 -12.30 -17.82 8.33
CA ILE A 121 -12.10 -17.46 6.92
C ILE A 121 -12.53 -18.61 6.00
N GLN A 122 -12.10 -19.83 6.29
CA GLN A 122 -12.46 -21.01 5.51
C GLN A 122 -13.97 -21.25 5.50
N ASN A 123 -14.65 -21.06 6.64
CA ASN A 123 -16.10 -21.15 6.73
C ASN A 123 -16.79 -20.08 5.86
N LEU A 124 -16.30 -18.84 5.86
CA LEU A 124 -16.81 -17.79 4.97
C LEU A 124 -16.64 -18.14 3.50
N LEU A 125 -15.52 -18.76 3.10
CA LEU A 125 -15.29 -19.19 1.72
C LEU A 125 -16.25 -20.32 1.31
N LYS A 126 -16.50 -21.30 2.18
CA LYS A 126 -17.48 -22.38 1.96
C LYS A 126 -18.91 -21.85 1.78
N GLU A 127 -19.26 -20.80 2.53
CA GLU A 127 -20.55 -20.12 2.42
C GLU A 127 -20.65 -19.16 1.22
N ASN A 128 -19.67 -19.15 0.30
CA ASN A 128 -19.58 -18.22 -0.83
C ASN A 128 -19.52 -16.73 -0.42
N LYS A 129 -19.07 -16.44 0.80
CA LYS A 129 -18.92 -15.08 1.34
C LYS A 129 -17.50 -14.54 1.12
N THR A 130 -17.00 -14.62 -0.11
CA THR A 130 -15.61 -14.24 -0.47
C THR A 130 -15.23 -12.83 -0.03
N GLN A 131 -16.14 -11.85 -0.16
CA GLN A 131 -15.89 -10.49 0.33
C GLN A 131 -15.65 -10.43 1.84
N ARG A 132 -16.50 -11.11 2.63
CA ARG A 132 -16.36 -11.12 4.08
C ARG A 132 -15.07 -11.82 4.51
N ALA A 133 -14.65 -12.85 3.77
CA ALA A 133 -13.38 -13.53 3.99
C ALA A 133 -12.19 -12.56 3.77
N VAL A 134 -12.17 -11.84 2.64
CA VAL A 134 -11.13 -10.85 2.33
C VAL A 134 -11.13 -9.71 3.36
N ASP A 135 -12.30 -9.17 3.69
CA ASP A 135 -12.42 -8.09 4.68
C ASP A 135 -11.89 -8.53 6.05
N LYS A 136 -12.17 -9.77 6.46
CA LYS A 136 -11.70 -10.33 7.73
C LYS A 136 -10.17 -10.46 7.78
N ILE A 137 -9.54 -10.90 6.70
CA ILE A 137 -8.07 -10.95 6.59
C ILE A 137 -7.49 -9.53 6.67
N LEU A 138 -8.03 -8.59 5.89
CA LEU A 138 -7.56 -7.21 5.89
C LEU A 138 -7.67 -6.56 7.27
N ILE A 139 -8.77 -6.78 7.99
CA ILE A 139 -8.95 -6.28 9.36
C ILE A 139 -7.88 -6.87 10.28
N TYR A 140 -7.71 -8.20 10.26
CA TYR A 140 -6.74 -8.88 11.11
C TYR A 140 -5.31 -8.37 10.89
N LEU A 141 -4.86 -8.28 9.63
CA LEU A 141 -3.52 -7.80 9.30
C LEU A 141 -3.28 -6.35 9.74
N LYS A 142 -4.32 -5.50 9.68
CA LYS A 142 -4.25 -4.12 10.15
C LYS A 142 -4.15 -4.03 11.67
N GLU A 143 -4.99 -4.77 12.38
CA GLU A 143 -4.99 -4.81 13.85
C GLU A 143 -3.67 -5.34 14.42
N LYS A 144 -2.96 -6.17 13.65
CA LYS A 144 -1.64 -6.71 14.02
C LYS A 144 -0.44 -5.95 13.45
N PHE A 145 -0.67 -4.91 12.64
CA PHE A 145 0.37 -4.12 11.99
C PHE A 145 1.29 -4.93 11.05
N TYR A 146 0.79 -6.05 10.50
CA TYR A 146 1.53 -6.92 9.57
C TYR A 146 1.58 -6.31 8.17
N LEU A 147 2.36 -5.22 8.02
CA LEU A 147 2.32 -4.35 6.85
C LEU A 147 2.81 -5.03 5.57
N LYS A 148 3.85 -5.88 5.64
CA LYS A 148 4.36 -6.65 4.49
C LYS A 148 3.30 -7.61 3.97
N SER A 149 2.68 -8.38 4.87
CA SER A 149 1.58 -9.29 4.52
C SER A 149 0.32 -8.56 4.07
N LEU A 150 0.02 -7.40 4.65
CA LEU A 150 -1.08 -6.54 4.21
C LEU A 150 -0.86 -6.06 2.77
N MET A 151 0.37 -5.66 2.43
CA MET A 151 0.77 -5.26 1.08
C MET A 151 0.62 -6.41 0.09
N GLU A 152 1.15 -7.58 0.40
CA GLU A 152 1.03 -8.79 -0.42
C GLU A 152 -0.45 -9.15 -0.66
N PHE A 153 -1.26 -9.22 0.41
CA PHE A 153 -2.66 -9.61 0.34
C PHE A 153 -3.55 -8.58 -0.38
N TYR A 154 -3.12 -7.31 -0.43
CA TYR A 154 -3.89 -6.26 -1.08
C TYR A 154 -4.09 -6.53 -2.59
N THR A 155 -3.21 -7.30 -3.21
CA THR A 155 -3.34 -7.73 -4.61
C THR A 155 -4.65 -8.50 -4.85
N ILE A 156 -4.94 -9.48 -3.99
CA ILE A 156 -6.19 -10.28 -4.01
C ILE A 156 -7.41 -9.37 -3.78
N TYR A 157 -7.30 -8.42 -2.84
CA TYR A 157 -8.37 -7.46 -2.58
C TYR A 157 -8.66 -6.53 -3.78
N ASP A 158 -7.63 -6.00 -4.42
CA ASP A 158 -7.78 -5.13 -5.60
C ASP A 158 -8.40 -5.90 -6.78
N GLU A 159 -8.07 -7.18 -6.94
CA GLU A 159 -8.72 -8.05 -7.92
C GLU A 159 -10.21 -8.26 -7.61
N LEU A 160 -10.57 -8.59 -6.36
CA LEU A 160 -11.96 -8.71 -5.94
C LEU A 160 -12.73 -7.42 -6.22
N LYS A 161 -12.14 -6.28 -5.87
CA LYS A 161 -12.71 -4.95 -6.10
C LYS A 161 -12.94 -4.71 -7.60
N ARG A 162 -11.98 -5.05 -8.45
CA ARG A 162 -12.09 -4.93 -9.92
C ARG A 162 -13.23 -5.78 -10.47
N ILE A 163 -13.33 -7.05 -10.09
CA ILE A 163 -14.40 -7.97 -10.53
C ILE A 163 -15.77 -7.42 -10.13
N ARG A 164 -15.91 -6.96 -8.89
CA ARG A 164 -17.17 -6.37 -8.41
C ARG A 164 -17.52 -5.07 -9.14
N GLN A 165 -16.52 -4.24 -9.44
CA GLN A 165 -16.74 -3.03 -10.25
C GLN A 165 -17.20 -3.37 -11.68
N LYS A 166 -16.63 -4.41 -12.31
CA LYS A 166 -17.11 -4.91 -13.61
C LYS A 166 -18.57 -5.35 -13.52
N LYS A 167 -18.94 -6.16 -12.51
CA LYS A 167 -20.33 -6.58 -12.28
C LYS A 167 -21.28 -5.41 -12.02
N LYS A 168 -20.81 -4.38 -11.30
CA LYS A 168 -21.58 -3.16 -11.06
C LYS A 168 -21.85 -2.38 -12.35
N LYS A 169 -20.87 -2.33 -13.26
CA LYS A 169 -20.97 -1.67 -14.57
C LYS A 169 -21.79 -2.48 -15.57
N ASN A 170 -21.63 -3.80 -15.58
CA ASN A 170 -22.34 -4.73 -16.44
C ASN A 170 -23.05 -5.80 -15.59
N LYS A 171 -24.37 -5.71 -15.48
CA LYS A 171 -25.18 -6.65 -14.68
C LYS A 171 -25.19 -8.07 -15.24
N GLU A 172 -24.92 -8.26 -16.53
CA GLU A 172 -24.89 -9.59 -17.18
C GLU A 172 -23.55 -10.31 -16.96
N TYR A 173 -22.52 -9.58 -16.52
CA TYR A 173 -21.20 -10.14 -16.26
C TYR A 173 -21.26 -11.32 -15.27
N ILE A 174 -20.79 -12.50 -15.67
CA ILE A 174 -20.78 -13.69 -14.81
C ILE A 174 -19.48 -13.68 -14.02
N ILE A 175 -19.58 -13.54 -12.69
CA ILE A 175 -18.41 -13.45 -11.79
C ILE A 175 -18.05 -14.75 -11.10
N ILE A 176 -18.81 -15.82 -11.31
CA ILE A 176 -18.70 -17.06 -10.51
C ILE A 176 -17.29 -17.67 -10.63
N GLU A 177 -16.78 -17.80 -11.85
CA GLU A 177 -15.45 -18.37 -12.10
C GLU A 177 -14.33 -17.50 -11.51
N GLU A 178 -14.42 -16.17 -11.66
CA GLU A 178 -13.44 -15.25 -11.08
C GLU A 178 -13.47 -15.27 -9.55
N LEU A 179 -14.65 -15.39 -8.95
CA LEU A 179 -14.77 -15.53 -7.49
C LEU A 179 -14.17 -16.84 -7.01
N GLU A 180 -14.30 -17.93 -7.76
CA GLU A 180 -13.71 -19.22 -7.40
C GLU A 180 -12.18 -19.16 -7.46
N LYS A 181 -11.60 -18.49 -8.47
CA LYS A 181 -10.16 -18.22 -8.53
C LYS A 181 -9.67 -17.45 -7.30
N ILE A 182 -10.39 -16.40 -6.91
CA ILE A 182 -10.08 -15.65 -5.68
C ILE A 182 -10.14 -16.54 -4.44
N LYS A 183 -11.13 -17.43 -4.32
CA LYS A 183 -11.20 -18.34 -3.17
C LYS A 183 -9.95 -19.23 -3.09
N ILE A 184 -9.52 -19.78 -4.23
CA ILE A 184 -8.32 -20.62 -4.31
C ILE A 184 -7.08 -19.80 -3.94
N GLU A 185 -6.96 -18.56 -4.44
CA GLU A 185 -5.86 -17.66 -4.08
C GLU A 185 -5.82 -17.35 -2.59
N ILE A 186 -6.97 -17.07 -1.97
CA ILE A 186 -7.05 -16.84 -0.52
C ILE A 186 -6.61 -18.10 0.23
N GLN A 187 -7.08 -19.28 -0.18
CA GLN A 187 -6.71 -20.55 0.45
C GLN A 187 -5.20 -20.80 0.36
N ASN A 188 -4.62 -20.61 -0.83
CA ASN A 188 -3.19 -20.75 -1.06
C ASN A 188 -2.39 -19.73 -0.24
N TRP A 189 -2.85 -18.48 -0.17
CA TRP A 189 -2.17 -17.45 0.60
C TRP A 189 -2.15 -17.76 2.09
N ILE A 190 -3.23 -18.33 2.63
CA ILE A 190 -3.29 -18.78 4.03
C ILE A 190 -2.43 -20.02 4.26
N SER A 191 -2.27 -20.92 3.29
CA SER A 191 -1.52 -22.17 3.46
C SER A 191 -0.02 -22.04 3.23
N LEU A 192 0.43 -21.03 2.48
CA LEU A 192 1.84 -20.77 2.16
C LEU A 192 2.62 -20.06 3.27
N LYS A 193 1.94 -19.58 4.31
CA LYS A 193 2.52 -18.79 5.39
C LYS A 193 2.25 -19.45 6.74
#